data_AF-G2IIL5-F1
#
_entry.id   AF-G2IIL5-F1
#
_cell.length_a   1.000
_cell.length_b   1.000
_cell.length_c   1.000
_cell.angle_alpha   90.00
_cell.angle_beta   90.00
_cell.angle_gamma   90.00
#
_symmetry.space_group_name_H-M   'P 1'
#
loop_
_entity.id
_entity.type
_entity.pdbx_description
1 polymer ?
#
loop_
_entity_poly.entity_id
_entity_poly.type
_entity_poly.pdbx_seq_one_letter_code
_entity_poly.pdbx_strand_id
1 'polypeptide(L)'
;MIEVDLRRLCTITQGVAHQHMPAWANLTANVIKGTKTDPGDLAGPGIYTCFWDRALIYIGAYSGLAHDPFGGHVIDRAFKHIVGFTLRSDQLFFNDRPLRAIIDGLDHEIARDLARAREQGDRVRSGGGPETALGPNGAFCATERKARFAARHWDVLRGATPDELFRRLTFAYRRLMPPASLVSKKAIQKDWIDQIEKKLITAFEPCCNTSGRRGPDGPPASLQQVSEALDTAIAAVRASHKL
;
A
#
# COMPACT_ATOMS: atom_id res chain seq x y z
N MET A 1 -8.15 14.28 -7.05
CA MET A 1 -8.32 12.94 -6.45
C MET A 1 -9.41 13.03 -5.39
N ILE A 2 -10.13 11.95 -5.10
CA ILE A 2 -11.10 11.93 -3.99
C ILE A 2 -10.45 11.33 -2.73
N GLU A 3 -10.61 12.00 -1.60
CA GLU A 3 -10.26 11.42 -0.30
C GLU A 3 -11.33 10.40 0.10
N VAL A 4 -10.89 9.26 0.62
CA VAL A 4 -11.75 8.14 0.97
C VAL A 4 -11.78 8.01 2.49
N ASP A 5 -12.98 8.10 3.07
CA ASP A 5 -13.19 7.82 4.48
C ASP A 5 -13.10 6.31 4.74
N LEU A 6 -11.90 5.85 5.11
CA LEU A 6 -11.62 4.45 5.36
C LEU A 6 -12.42 3.87 6.53
N ARG A 7 -12.86 4.69 7.49
CA ARG A 7 -13.67 4.21 8.63
C ARG A 7 -15.03 3.69 8.19
N ARG A 8 -15.55 4.20 7.07
CA ARG A 8 -16.81 3.74 6.49
C ARG A 8 -16.66 2.45 5.69
N LEU A 9 -15.43 2.01 5.43
CA LEU A 9 -15.12 0.94 4.47
C LEU A 9 -14.39 -0.24 5.09
N CYS A 10 -13.67 -0.03 6.17
CA CYS A 10 -12.92 -1.07 6.84
C CYS A 10 -12.92 -0.90 8.35
N THR A 11 -12.78 -2.02 9.05
CA THR A 11 -12.55 -2.09 10.48
C THR A 11 -11.11 -2.52 10.73
N ILE A 12 -10.48 -1.94 11.75
CA ILE A 12 -9.22 -2.43 12.29
C ILE A 12 -9.48 -2.88 13.72
N THR A 13 -9.11 -4.10 14.03
CA THR A 13 -9.24 -4.69 15.37
C THR A 13 -7.87 -5.02 15.91
N GLN A 14 -7.64 -4.75 17.20
CA GLN A 14 -6.44 -5.17 17.90
C GLN A 14 -6.71 -6.50 18.62
N GLY A 15 -5.86 -7.49 18.37
CA GLY A 15 -5.91 -8.80 18.98
C GLY A 15 -4.58 -9.21 19.57
N VAL A 16 -4.29 -10.51 19.50
CA VAL A 16 -3.01 -11.10 19.91
C VAL A 16 -2.24 -11.46 18.64
N ALA A 17 -0.95 -11.13 18.61
CA ALA A 17 -0.08 -11.55 17.51
C ALA A 17 -0.04 -13.08 17.41
N HIS A 18 0.08 -13.59 16.19
CA HIS A 18 0.25 -15.01 15.98
C HIS A 18 1.53 -15.54 16.66
N GLN A 19 1.53 -16.81 17.06
CA GLN A 19 2.71 -17.47 17.60
C GLN A 19 3.92 -17.27 16.65
N HIS A 20 5.07 -16.92 17.23
CA HIS A 20 6.33 -16.57 16.54
C HIS A 20 6.32 -15.25 15.76
N MET A 21 5.26 -14.45 15.81
CA MET A 21 5.27 -13.06 15.35
C MET A 21 5.60 -12.11 16.51
N PRO A 22 6.23 -10.96 16.24
CA PRO A 22 6.40 -9.93 17.26
C PRO A 22 5.06 -9.50 17.87
N ALA A 23 5.04 -9.21 19.17
CA ALA A 23 3.80 -8.87 19.89
C ALA A 23 3.07 -7.63 19.33
N TRP A 24 3.80 -6.72 18.67
CA TRP A 24 3.24 -5.54 18.01
C TRP A 24 2.52 -5.84 16.68
N ALA A 25 2.73 -7.02 16.09
CA ALA A 25 2.05 -7.48 14.88
C ALA A 25 0.67 -8.07 15.22
N ASN A 26 -0.22 -7.23 15.73
CA ASN A 26 -1.46 -7.65 16.40
C ASN A 26 -2.74 -6.96 15.88
N LEU A 27 -2.69 -6.36 14.69
CA LEU A 27 -3.83 -5.71 14.05
C LEU A 27 -4.37 -6.55 12.90
N THR A 28 -5.69 -6.71 12.87
CA THR A 28 -6.41 -7.29 11.74
C THR A 28 -7.21 -6.19 11.05
N ALA A 29 -7.13 -6.10 9.73
CA ALA A 29 -7.94 -5.16 8.95
C ALA A 29 -8.90 -5.91 8.03
N ASN A 30 -10.18 -5.56 8.09
CA ASN A 30 -11.24 -6.20 7.32
C ASN A 30 -12.09 -5.16 6.60
N VAL A 31 -12.53 -5.49 5.38
CA VAL A 31 -13.53 -4.69 4.67
C VAL A 31 -14.90 -4.91 5.33
N ILE A 32 -15.66 -3.84 5.54
CA ILE A 32 -17.03 -3.92 6.06
C ILE A 32 -17.91 -4.47 4.93
N LYS A 33 -18.48 -5.66 5.13
CA LYS A 33 -19.38 -6.28 4.14
C LYS A 33 -20.64 -5.44 3.97
N GLY A 34 -21.09 -5.27 2.73
CA GLY A 34 -22.35 -4.58 2.42
C GLY A 34 -22.30 -3.06 2.44
N THR A 35 -21.12 -2.44 2.55
CA THR A 35 -20.98 -0.99 2.40
C THR A 35 -21.38 -0.56 0.99
N LYS A 36 -22.56 0.08 0.89
CA LYS A 36 -23.01 0.84 -0.27
C LYS A 36 -22.27 2.19 -0.36
N THR A 37 -20.95 2.22 -0.35
CA THR A 37 -20.26 3.40 -0.89
C THR A 37 -20.58 3.47 -2.35
N ASP A 38 -20.86 4.67 -2.88
CA ASP A 38 -21.18 4.88 -4.29
C ASP A 38 -20.08 4.24 -5.16
N PRO A 39 -20.30 3.01 -5.69
CA PRO A 39 -19.18 2.14 -6.04
C PRO A 39 -18.46 2.63 -7.28
N GLY A 40 -19.11 3.49 -8.07
CA GLY A 40 -18.62 3.94 -9.38
C GLY A 40 -17.29 4.69 -9.31
N ASP A 41 -17.08 5.52 -8.29
CA ASP A 41 -15.88 6.34 -8.19
C ASP A 41 -14.67 5.59 -7.63
N LEU A 42 -14.90 4.49 -6.92
CA LEU A 42 -13.87 3.61 -6.36
C LEU A 42 -13.62 2.34 -7.20
N ALA A 43 -14.40 2.16 -8.27
CA ALA A 43 -14.28 1.03 -9.19
C ALA A 43 -13.35 1.30 -10.36
N GLY A 44 -12.88 0.21 -10.97
CA GLY A 44 -12.09 0.23 -12.20
C GLY A 44 -10.67 0.75 -12.02
N PRO A 45 -9.93 1.02 -13.11
CA PRO A 45 -8.51 1.29 -13.04
C PRO A 45 -8.22 2.71 -12.52
N GLY A 46 -7.13 2.88 -11.78
CA GLY A 46 -6.74 4.19 -11.29
C GLY A 46 -5.46 4.25 -10.48
N ILE A 47 -5.19 5.44 -9.95
CA ILE A 47 -4.08 5.70 -9.03
C ILE A 47 -4.65 5.98 -7.65
N TYR A 48 -4.08 5.32 -6.65
CA TYR A 48 -4.33 5.63 -5.25
C TYR A 48 -3.05 6.11 -4.57
N THR A 49 -3.24 6.91 -3.52
CA THR A 49 -2.16 7.48 -2.72
C THR A 49 -2.48 7.36 -1.25
N CYS A 50 -1.45 7.14 -0.45
CA CYS A 50 -1.57 7.10 1.00
C CYS A 50 -0.72 8.21 1.61
N PHE A 51 -1.26 8.88 2.62
CA PHE A 51 -0.60 9.94 3.36
C PHE A 51 -0.57 9.58 4.84
N TRP A 52 0.49 10.02 5.53
CA TRP A 52 0.60 9.97 6.97
C TRP A 52 0.78 11.40 7.48
N ASP A 53 -0.07 11.84 8.41
CA ASP A 53 -0.10 13.21 8.92
C ASP A 53 -0.10 14.25 7.79
N ARG A 54 -0.90 13.99 6.75
CA ARG A 54 -1.07 14.80 5.51
C ARG A 54 0.15 14.86 4.58
N ALA A 55 1.21 14.09 4.83
CA ALA A 55 2.36 13.96 3.95
C ALA A 55 2.32 12.65 3.15
N LEU A 56 2.61 12.71 1.85
CA LEU A 56 2.59 11.54 0.96
C LEU A 56 3.63 10.51 1.41
N ILE A 57 3.18 9.26 1.61
CA ILE A 57 4.06 8.14 1.95
C ILE A 57 4.08 7.04 0.89
N TYR A 58 3.03 6.96 0.06
CA TYR A 58 2.91 5.91 -0.95
C TYR A 58 2.03 6.30 -2.13
N ILE A 59 2.42 5.86 -3.32
CA ILE A 59 1.61 5.89 -4.55
C ILE A 59 1.47 4.45 -5.05
N GLY A 60 0.26 4.06 -5.47
CA GLY A 60 0.01 2.76 -6.05
C GLY A 60 -0.99 2.78 -7.19
N ALA A 61 -0.87 1.79 -8.06
CA ALA A 61 -1.80 1.51 -9.14
C ALA A 61 -2.86 0.45 -8.77
N TYR A 62 -4.08 0.64 -9.26
CA TYR A 62 -5.12 -0.39 -9.27
C TYR A 62 -5.63 -0.59 -10.69
N SER A 63 -5.73 -1.83 -11.13
CA SER A 63 -5.94 -2.21 -12.55
C SER A 63 -7.26 -2.95 -12.79
N GLY A 64 -8.16 -2.95 -11.81
CA GLY A 64 -9.36 -3.78 -11.78
C GLY A 64 -9.09 -5.29 -11.66
N LEU A 65 -10.13 -6.08 -11.88
CA LEU A 65 -10.12 -7.55 -11.80
C LEU A 65 -9.41 -8.18 -12.99
N ALA A 66 -9.03 -9.47 -12.90
CA ALA A 66 -8.25 -10.15 -13.94
C ALA A 66 -8.97 -10.18 -15.30
N HIS A 67 -10.26 -10.51 -15.28
CA HIS A 67 -11.10 -10.65 -16.47
C HIS A 67 -11.99 -9.41 -16.73
N ASP A 68 -11.96 -8.43 -15.85
CA ASP A 68 -12.71 -7.18 -15.97
C ASP A 68 -11.86 -6.02 -15.42
N PRO A 69 -11.14 -5.28 -16.28
CA PRO A 69 -10.29 -4.17 -15.85
C PRO A 69 -11.09 -2.99 -15.25
N PHE A 70 -12.40 -2.92 -15.51
CA PHE A 70 -13.28 -1.89 -14.96
C PHE A 70 -14.05 -2.36 -13.72
N GLY A 71 -13.98 -3.66 -13.42
CA GLY A 71 -14.56 -4.27 -12.23
C GLY A 71 -13.67 -4.20 -11.00
N GLY A 72 -14.27 -4.58 -9.86
CA GLY A 72 -13.63 -4.57 -8.54
C GLY A 72 -13.48 -3.17 -7.94
N HIS A 73 -12.99 -3.10 -6.70
CA HIS A 73 -12.82 -1.84 -5.98
C HIS A 73 -11.40 -1.66 -5.45
N VAL A 74 -10.91 -0.41 -5.51
CA VAL A 74 -9.59 -0.05 -4.96
C VAL A 74 -9.52 -0.28 -3.43
N ILE A 75 -10.67 -0.39 -2.77
CA ILE A 75 -10.80 -0.71 -1.34
C ILE A 75 -10.04 -2.00 -1.00
N ASP A 76 -10.00 -2.98 -1.91
CA ASP A 76 -9.25 -4.23 -1.76
C ASP A 76 -7.74 -4.02 -1.55
N ARG A 77 -7.24 -2.82 -1.85
CA ARG A 77 -5.86 -2.37 -1.60
C ARG A 77 -5.76 -1.46 -0.39
N ALA A 78 -6.74 -0.59 -0.17
CA ALA A 78 -6.68 0.47 0.83
C ALA A 78 -6.42 -0.06 2.25
N PHE A 79 -7.23 -1.03 2.72
CA PHE A 79 -7.11 -1.55 4.09
C PHE A 79 -5.78 -2.27 4.34
N LYS A 80 -5.24 -2.93 3.31
CA LYS A 80 -3.96 -3.66 3.35
C LYS A 80 -2.79 -2.72 3.64
N HIS A 81 -2.88 -1.49 3.14
CA HIS A 81 -1.86 -0.49 3.34
C HIS A 81 -1.89 0.11 4.74
N ILE A 82 -3.06 0.24 5.37
CA ILE A 82 -3.16 0.77 6.75
C ILE A 82 -2.33 -0.06 7.72
N VAL A 83 -2.58 -1.37 7.77
CA VAL A 83 -1.83 -2.27 8.67
C VAL A 83 -0.45 -2.64 8.12
N GLY A 84 -0.26 -2.54 6.81
CA GLY A 84 1.01 -2.82 6.15
C GLY A 84 2.08 -1.74 6.38
N PHE A 85 1.73 -0.45 6.40
CA PHE A 85 2.69 0.62 6.67
C PHE A 85 3.11 0.69 8.12
N THR A 86 2.20 0.35 9.03
CA THR A 86 2.49 0.35 10.47
C THR A 86 3.32 -0.85 10.90
N LEU A 87 3.49 -1.85 10.02
CA LEU A 87 3.97 -3.19 10.35
C LEU A 87 3.16 -3.88 11.45
N ARG A 88 1.97 -3.41 11.81
CA ARG A 88 1.25 -4.01 12.93
C ARG A 88 0.29 -5.11 12.52
N SER A 89 0.28 -5.55 11.26
CA SER A 89 -0.64 -6.61 10.88
C SER A 89 -0.26 -7.97 11.47
N ASP A 90 -1.24 -8.70 11.98
CA ASP A 90 -1.13 -10.12 12.32
C ASP A 90 -0.84 -11.02 11.10
N GLN A 91 -1.21 -10.56 9.89
CA GLN A 91 -0.98 -11.24 8.61
C GLN A 91 0.25 -10.72 7.87
N LEU A 92 1.21 -10.11 8.57
CA LEU A 92 2.47 -9.70 7.94
C LEU A 92 3.25 -10.89 7.39
N PHE A 93 3.84 -10.68 6.23
CA PHE A 93 4.83 -11.57 5.63
C PHE A 93 5.98 -10.75 5.06
N PHE A 94 7.19 -11.32 5.05
CA PHE A 94 8.36 -10.69 4.46
C PHE A 94 9.03 -11.65 3.47
N ASN A 95 9.33 -11.13 2.27
CA ASN A 95 10.25 -11.83 1.38
C ASN A 95 11.64 -11.92 2.02
N ASP A 96 12.35 -13.00 1.74
CA ASP A 96 13.62 -13.35 2.39
C ASP A 96 14.69 -12.24 2.28
N ARG A 97 14.82 -11.65 1.09
CA ARG A 97 15.79 -10.58 0.83
C ARG A 97 15.43 -9.28 1.56
N PRO A 98 14.21 -8.72 1.42
CA PRO A 98 13.78 -7.58 2.23
C PRO A 98 13.87 -7.81 3.75
N LEU A 99 13.55 -9.01 4.23
CA LEU A 99 13.65 -9.34 5.65
C LEU A 99 15.09 -9.21 6.17
N ARG A 100 16.06 -9.79 5.44
CA ARG A 100 17.49 -9.66 5.78
C ARG A 100 17.93 -8.19 5.77
N ALA A 101 17.55 -7.44 4.74
CA ALA A 101 17.87 -6.01 4.65
C ALA A 101 17.35 -5.21 5.86
N ILE A 102 16.18 -5.59 6.40
CA ILE A 102 15.64 -4.98 7.62
C ILE A 102 16.47 -5.40 8.85
N ILE A 103 16.67 -6.70 9.05
CA ILE A 103 17.38 -7.23 10.22
C ILE A 103 18.81 -6.69 10.30
N ASP A 104 19.51 -6.68 9.17
CA ASP A 104 20.93 -6.33 9.10
C ASP A 104 21.15 -4.81 8.99
N GLY A 105 20.16 -4.06 8.47
CA GLY A 105 20.32 -2.68 8.03
C GLY A 105 19.48 -1.63 8.77
N LEU A 106 18.69 -2.03 9.76
CA LEU A 106 17.87 -1.14 10.58
C LEU A 106 18.22 -1.30 12.06
N ASP A 107 18.92 -0.32 12.64
CA ASP A 107 19.16 -0.28 14.08
C ASP A 107 17.90 0.20 14.83
N HIS A 108 16.97 -0.72 15.07
CA HIS A 108 15.69 -0.44 15.70
C HIS A 108 15.09 -1.70 16.35
N GLU A 109 14.18 -1.54 17.31
CA GLU A 109 13.55 -2.69 17.99
C GLU A 109 12.77 -3.60 17.04
N ILE A 110 12.15 -3.03 16.00
CA ILE A 110 11.51 -3.78 14.91
C ILE A 110 12.47 -4.83 14.32
N ALA A 111 13.72 -4.46 14.02
CA ALA A 111 14.68 -5.37 13.41
C ALA A 111 15.09 -6.49 14.37
N ARG A 112 15.32 -6.14 15.65
CA ARG A 112 15.63 -7.12 16.72
C ARG A 112 14.48 -8.10 16.94
N ASP A 113 13.24 -7.61 16.94
CA ASP A 113 12.06 -8.45 17.11
C ASP A 113 11.84 -9.37 15.91
N LEU A 114 12.04 -8.87 14.69
CA LEU A 114 11.98 -9.69 13.47
C LEU A 114 13.10 -10.74 13.42
N ALA A 115 14.30 -10.41 13.91
CA ALA A 115 15.40 -11.37 14.04
C ALA A 115 15.04 -12.51 15.00
N ARG A 116 14.55 -12.17 16.20
CA ARG A 116 14.09 -13.17 17.19
C ARG A 116 12.95 -14.02 16.66
N ALA A 117 11.96 -13.39 16.03
CA ALA A 117 10.82 -14.07 15.42
C ALA A 117 11.25 -15.05 14.31
N ARG A 118 12.25 -14.66 13.50
CA ARG A 118 12.85 -15.53 12.46
C ARG A 118 13.62 -16.72 13.03
N GLU A 119 14.31 -16.55 14.15
CA GLU A 119 14.99 -17.66 14.86
C GLU A 119 13.98 -18.64 15.47
N GLN A 120 12.81 -18.14 15.88
CA GLN A 120 11.78 -18.91 16.58
C GLN A 120 10.78 -19.63 15.67
N GLY A 121 10.71 -19.30 14.37
CA GLY A 121 9.83 -20.05 13.46
C GLY A 121 9.70 -19.52 12.03
N ASP A 122 9.07 -20.33 11.19
CA ASP A 122 8.94 -20.08 9.75
C ASP A 122 7.99 -18.94 9.37
N ARG A 123 7.14 -18.42 10.27
CA ARG A 123 6.08 -17.46 9.92
C ARG A 123 6.58 -16.10 9.40
N VAL A 124 7.76 -15.67 9.82
CA VAL A 124 8.39 -14.46 9.25
C VAL A 124 8.95 -14.73 7.85
N ARG A 125 9.05 -16.01 7.46
CA ARG A 125 9.86 -16.50 6.33
C ARG A 125 9.11 -17.36 5.31
N SER A 126 7.92 -17.87 5.62
CA SER A 126 7.21 -18.87 4.81
C SER A 126 6.53 -18.27 3.58
N GLY A 127 7.36 -17.77 2.67
CA GLY A 127 7.03 -17.56 1.26
C GLY A 127 7.76 -18.62 0.45
N GLY A 128 7.10 -19.74 0.21
CA GLY A 128 7.68 -20.90 -0.46
C GLY A 128 6.71 -21.58 -1.43
N GLY A 129 6.14 -20.83 -2.37
CA GLY A 129 5.37 -21.36 -3.48
C GLY A 129 3.94 -20.78 -3.57
N PRO A 130 3.28 -20.93 -4.73
CA PRO A 130 1.92 -20.43 -4.95
C PRO A 130 0.86 -21.06 -4.00
N GLU A 131 1.21 -22.03 -3.15
CA GLU A 131 0.28 -22.80 -2.31
C GLU A 131 0.71 -23.00 -0.83
N THR A 132 1.74 -22.34 -0.29
CA THR A 132 2.15 -22.58 1.13
C THR A 132 1.41 -21.70 2.14
N ALA A 133 0.39 -22.27 2.81
CA ALA A 133 -0.17 -22.05 4.16
C ALA A 133 -0.46 -20.62 4.72
N LEU A 134 -0.07 -19.56 4.03
CA LEU A 134 -0.81 -18.31 3.94
C LEU A 134 -1.02 -18.11 2.45
N GLY A 135 -2.04 -18.79 1.92
CA GLY A 135 -2.41 -18.72 0.52
C GLY A 135 -2.67 -17.29 0.05
N PRO A 136 -3.03 -17.10 -1.23
CA PRO A 136 -3.24 -15.79 -1.88
C PRO A 136 -4.33 -14.88 -1.25
N ASN A 137 -4.86 -15.23 -0.08
CA ASN A 137 -5.97 -14.59 0.61
C ASN A 137 -5.55 -14.04 1.98
N GLY A 138 -4.79 -12.94 2.04
CA GLY A 138 -4.71 -12.10 3.25
C GLY A 138 -3.34 -11.54 3.62
N ALA A 139 -2.26 -12.26 3.35
CA ALA A 139 -0.94 -11.86 3.82
C ALA A 139 -0.42 -10.53 3.22
N PHE A 140 0.17 -9.68 4.06
CA PHE A 140 0.71 -8.37 3.68
C PHE A 140 2.22 -8.41 3.56
N CYS A 141 2.71 -8.38 2.32
CA CYS A 141 4.14 -8.25 2.07
C CYS A 141 4.65 -6.89 2.54
N ALA A 142 5.44 -6.91 3.62
CA ALA A 142 6.16 -5.76 4.11
C ALA A 142 7.53 -5.64 3.42
N THR A 143 7.93 -4.40 3.17
CA THR A 143 9.19 -4.08 2.49
C THR A 143 10.11 -3.32 3.44
N GLU A 144 11.41 -3.30 3.14
CA GLU A 144 12.39 -2.55 3.94
C GLU A 144 11.98 -1.08 4.11
N ARG A 145 11.45 -0.46 3.06
CA ARG A 145 10.99 0.93 3.10
C ARG A 145 9.80 1.14 4.03
N LYS A 146 8.84 0.22 4.06
CA LYS A 146 7.74 0.26 5.04
C LYS A 146 8.27 0.09 6.46
N ALA A 147 9.28 -0.77 6.67
CA ALA A 147 9.92 -0.94 7.97
C ALA A 147 10.67 0.31 8.44
N ARG A 148 11.41 0.98 7.55
CA ARG A 148 12.06 2.27 7.85
C ARG A 148 11.04 3.36 8.17
N PHE A 149 9.93 3.41 7.43
CA PHE A 149 8.82 4.30 7.77
C PHE A 149 8.26 3.99 9.16
N ALA A 150 7.93 2.73 9.45
CA ALA A 150 7.40 2.33 10.75
C ALA A 150 8.38 2.68 11.89
N ALA A 151 9.67 2.43 11.70
CA ALA A 151 10.71 2.77 12.68
C ALA A 151 10.76 4.28 12.99
N ARG A 152 10.67 5.14 11.98
CA ARG A 152 10.66 6.61 12.18
C ARG A 152 9.45 7.13 12.97
N HIS A 153 8.35 6.39 12.95
CA HIS A 153 7.10 6.77 13.62
C HIS A 153 6.76 5.84 14.78
N TRP A 154 7.73 5.03 15.23
CA TRP A 154 7.43 3.87 16.06
C TRP A 154 6.87 4.21 17.42
N ASP A 155 7.33 5.31 18.03
CA ASP A 155 6.81 5.80 19.31
C ASP A 155 5.30 6.02 19.28
N VAL A 156 4.77 6.45 18.13
CA VAL A 156 3.33 6.59 17.91
C VAL A 156 2.72 5.24 17.53
N LEU A 157 3.33 4.53 16.58
CA LEU A 157 2.74 3.34 15.96
C LEU A 157 2.60 2.17 16.92
N ARG A 158 3.59 1.94 17.79
CA ARG A 158 3.65 0.77 18.70
C ARG A 158 2.41 0.64 19.59
N GLY A 159 1.83 1.76 19.98
CA GLY A 159 0.67 1.84 20.88
C GLY A 159 -0.60 2.37 20.23
N ALA A 160 -0.55 2.79 18.96
CA ALA A 160 -1.69 3.42 18.30
C ALA A 160 -2.93 2.51 18.29
N THR A 161 -4.04 3.07 18.72
CA THR A 161 -5.38 2.51 18.55
C THR A 161 -5.82 2.58 17.08
N PRO A 162 -6.79 1.75 16.66
CA PRO A 162 -7.43 1.87 15.35
C PRO A 162 -7.85 3.30 14.98
N ASP A 163 -8.46 4.02 15.93
CA ASP A 163 -8.94 5.39 15.70
C ASP A 163 -7.81 6.39 15.46
N GLU A 164 -6.69 6.22 16.17
CA GLU A 164 -5.47 7.01 15.94
C GLU A 164 -4.87 6.75 14.56
N LEU A 165 -4.83 5.48 14.13
CA LEU A 165 -4.36 5.12 12.80
C LEU A 165 -5.24 5.76 11.71
N PHE A 166 -6.56 5.66 11.83
CA PHE A 166 -7.49 6.27 10.88
C PHE A 166 -7.42 7.81 10.87
N ARG A 167 -7.00 8.45 11.97
CA ARG A 167 -6.86 9.91 12.03
C ARG A 167 -5.62 10.40 11.27
N ARG A 168 -4.55 9.61 11.29
CA ARG A 168 -3.26 9.99 10.71
C ARG A 168 -3.10 9.51 9.27
N LEU A 169 -3.72 8.39 8.94
CA LEU A 169 -3.64 7.83 7.60
C LEU A 169 -4.79 8.35 6.73
N THR A 170 -4.43 9.02 5.63
CA THR A 170 -5.38 9.39 4.59
C THR A 170 -5.17 8.50 3.37
N PHE A 171 -6.26 8.02 2.78
CA PHE A 171 -6.25 7.33 1.49
C PHE A 171 -7.01 8.16 0.47
N ALA A 172 -6.44 8.33 -0.72
CA ALA A 172 -7.10 9.02 -1.81
C ALA A 172 -7.02 8.20 -3.09
N TYR A 173 -8.03 8.35 -3.94
CA TYR A 173 -8.13 7.62 -5.20
C TYR A 173 -8.54 8.53 -6.35
N ARG A 174 -8.06 8.21 -7.55
CA ARG A 174 -8.53 8.79 -8.80
C ARG A 174 -8.68 7.65 -9.80
N ARG A 175 -9.94 7.35 -10.12
CA ARG A 175 -10.29 6.53 -11.27
C ARG A 175 -9.74 7.19 -12.55
N LEU A 176 -9.10 6.39 -13.37
CA LEU A 176 -8.58 6.80 -14.67
C LEU A 176 -9.45 6.22 -15.77
N MET A 177 -9.77 7.05 -16.75
CA MET A 177 -10.43 6.63 -17.98
C MET A 177 -9.35 6.43 -19.06
N PRO A 178 -8.97 5.19 -19.39
CA PRO A 178 -8.00 4.92 -20.44
C PRO A 178 -8.56 5.33 -21.81
N PRO A 179 -7.69 5.63 -22.80
CA PRO A 179 -8.10 5.79 -24.19
C PRO A 179 -8.90 4.59 -24.70
N ALA A 180 -9.89 4.84 -25.57
CA ALA A 180 -10.74 3.79 -26.13
C ALA A 180 -9.97 2.71 -26.93
N SER A 181 -8.77 3.04 -27.42
CA SER A 181 -7.87 2.09 -28.08
C SER A 181 -7.30 1.02 -27.13
N LEU A 182 -7.28 1.27 -25.82
CA LEU A 182 -6.75 0.34 -24.82
C LEU A 182 -7.90 -0.51 -24.24
N VAL A 183 -8.10 -1.68 -24.84
CA VAL A 183 -9.22 -2.57 -24.48
C VAL A 183 -8.86 -3.69 -23.51
N SER A 184 -7.58 -4.08 -23.43
CA SER A 184 -7.13 -5.17 -22.56
C SER A 184 -6.57 -4.65 -21.24
N LYS A 185 -6.76 -5.40 -20.14
CA LYS A 185 -6.17 -5.09 -18.84
C LYS A 185 -4.65 -4.87 -18.92
N LYS A 186 -3.95 -5.72 -19.68
CA LYS A 186 -2.50 -5.65 -19.82
C LYS A 186 -2.06 -4.35 -20.49
N ALA A 187 -2.75 -3.93 -21.54
CA ALA A 187 -2.48 -2.67 -22.24
C ALA A 187 -2.83 -1.46 -21.36
N ILE A 188 -3.99 -1.49 -20.69
CA ILE A 188 -4.39 -0.46 -19.72
C ILE A 188 -3.34 -0.35 -18.61
N GLN A 189 -2.84 -1.46 -18.07
CA GLN A 189 -1.82 -1.41 -17.03
C GLN A 189 -0.51 -0.82 -17.58
N LYS A 190 0.07 -1.43 -18.61
CA LYS A 190 1.44 -1.14 -19.05
C LYS A 190 1.56 0.22 -19.76
N ASP A 191 0.61 0.51 -20.64
CA ASP A 191 0.72 1.63 -21.57
C ASP A 191 0.01 2.88 -21.05
N TRP A 192 -0.80 2.75 -20.00
CA TRP A 192 -1.52 3.85 -19.36
C TRP A 192 -1.16 4.02 -17.88
N ILE A 193 -1.52 3.07 -17.02
CA ILE A 193 -1.42 3.23 -15.57
C ILE A 193 0.05 3.27 -15.10
N ASP A 194 0.88 2.33 -15.52
CA ASP A 194 2.29 2.23 -15.12
C ASP A 194 3.07 3.49 -15.53
N GLN A 195 2.74 4.08 -16.67
CA GLN A 195 3.40 5.30 -17.15
C GLN A 195 3.08 6.49 -16.23
N ILE A 196 1.82 6.61 -15.80
CA ILE A 196 1.37 7.65 -14.89
C ILE A 196 1.96 7.43 -13.50
N GLU A 197 1.87 6.21 -12.96
CA GLU A 197 2.41 5.84 -11.65
C GLU A 197 3.92 6.11 -11.58
N LYS A 198 4.67 5.67 -12.60
CA LYS A 198 6.12 5.88 -12.67
C LYS A 198 6.51 7.36 -12.68
N LYS A 199 5.77 8.20 -13.41
CA LYS A 199 5.99 9.66 -13.42
C LYS A 199 5.79 10.26 -12.03
N LEU A 200 4.72 9.88 -11.33
CA LEU A 200 4.42 10.38 -9.99
C LEU A 200 5.44 9.90 -8.95
N ILE A 201 5.80 8.61 -8.96
CA ILE A 201 6.82 8.09 -8.04
C ILE A 201 8.17 8.76 -8.29
N THR A 202 8.54 9.00 -9.55
CA THR A 202 9.79 9.70 -9.89
C THR A 202 9.76 11.16 -9.41
N ALA A 203 8.60 11.82 -9.49
CA ALA A 203 8.47 13.23 -9.09
C ALA A 203 8.48 13.42 -7.56
N PHE A 204 7.85 12.52 -6.81
CA PHE A 204 7.65 12.69 -5.36
C PHE A 204 8.52 11.80 -4.48
N GLU A 205 9.11 10.73 -5.03
CA GLU A 205 9.93 9.76 -4.31
C GLU A 205 9.38 9.33 -2.92
N PRO A 206 8.10 8.92 -2.83
CA PRO A 206 7.45 8.63 -1.56
C PRO A 206 8.17 7.55 -0.75
N CYS A 207 8.19 7.71 0.58
CA CYS A 207 9.07 6.94 1.44
C CYS A 207 8.82 5.42 1.42
N CYS A 208 7.58 4.97 1.21
CA CYS A 208 7.20 3.56 1.25
C CYS A 208 7.21 2.84 -0.12
N ASN A 209 7.41 3.55 -1.24
CA ASN A 209 7.48 2.92 -2.57
C ASN A 209 8.83 2.24 -2.81
N THR A 210 8.84 0.96 -3.19
CA THR A 210 10.07 0.23 -3.52
C THR A 210 10.54 0.46 -4.96
N SER A 211 9.60 0.45 -5.91
CA SER A 211 9.89 0.54 -7.35
C SER A 211 9.84 1.99 -7.82
N GLY A 212 10.67 2.35 -8.79
CA GLY A 212 10.59 3.64 -9.51
C GLY A 212 11.27 4.84 -8.82
N ARG A 213 11.84 4.66 -7.62
CA ARG A 213 12.63 5.70 -6.94
C ARG A 213 14.08 5.73 -7.42
N ARG A 214 14.70 6.90 -7.40
CA ARG A 214 16.11 7.11 -7.80
C ARG A 214 16.98 7.60 -6.65
N GLY A 215 16.39 8.17 -5.60
CA GLY A 215 17.11 8.83 -4.51
C GLY A 215 16.56 8.55 -3.10
N PRO A 216 16.97 9.37 -2.11
CA PRO A 216 16.45 9.36 -0.74
C PRO A 216 14.96 9.72 -0.72
N ASP A 217 14.35 9.81 0.47
CA ASP A 217 12.94 10.20 0.57
C ASP A 217 12.76 11.60 -0.01
N GLY A 218 11.78 11.75 -0.91
CA GLY A 218 11.43 13.04 -1.47
C GLY A 218 10.84 13.98 -0.42
N PRO A 219 10.72 15.28 -0.74
CA PRO A 219 10.10 16.24 0.17
C PRO A 219 8.66 15.85 0.47
N PRO A 220 8.13 16.21 1.66
CA PRO A 220 6.71 16.01 1.98
C PRO A 220 5.82 16.66 0.92
N ALA A 221 4.84 15.90 0.42
CA ALA A 221 3.86 16.38 -0.56
C ALA A 221 2.43 16.21 -0.04
N SER A 222 1.59 17.20 -0.29
CA SER A 222 0.17 17.20 0.08
C SER A 222 -0.70 16.53 -0.99
N LEU A 223 -1.94 16.19 -0.62
CA LEU A 223 -2.93 15.64 -1.57
C LEU A 223 -3.17 16.55 -2.78
N GLN A 224 -3.20 17.87 -2.56
CA GLN A 224 -3.40 18.84 -3.63
C GLN A 224 -2.26 18.79 -4.65
N GLN A 225 -1.02 18.85 -4.19
CA GLN A 225 0.17 18.80 -5.05
C GLN A 225 0.21 17.51 -5.87
N VAL A 226 -0.13 16.37 -5.25
CA VAL A 226 -0.18 15.08 -5.93
C VAL A 226 -1.32 15.04 -6.95
N SER A 227 -2.49 15.62 -6.65
CA SER A 227 -3.61 15.69 -7.58
C SER A 227 -3.28 16.53 -8.82
N GLU A 228 -2.64 17.69 -8.65
CA GLU A 228 -2.22 18.57 -9.76
C GLU A 228 -1.16 17.89 -10.65
N ALA A 229 -0.19 17.22 -10.04
CA ALA A 229 0.81 16.44 -10.75
C ALA A 229 0.20 15.23 -11.49
N LEU A 230 -0.82 14.59 -10.90
CA LEU A 230 -1.55 13.50 -11.55
C LEU A 230 -2.30 13.98 -12.78
N ASP A 231 -3.01 15.10 -12.72
CA ASP A 231 -3.70 15.65 -13.89
C ASP A 231 -2.70 16.01 -15.01
N THR A 232 -1.54 16.55 -14.65
CA THR A 232 -0.43 16.80 -15.60
C THR A 232 0.09 15.49 -16.22
N ALA A 233 0.31 14.45 -15.42
CA ALA A 233 0.80 13.16 -15.89
C ALA A 233 -0.22 12.47 -16.81
N ILE A 234 -1.51 12.53 -16.50
CA ILE A 234 -2.60 12.01 -17.35
C ILE A 234 -2.58 12.71 -18.70
N ALA A 235 -2.51 14.06 -18.72
CA ALA A 235 -2.49 14.82 -19.96
C ALA A 235 -1.29 14.45 -20.84
N ALA A 236 -0.10 14.34 -20.23
CA ALA A 236 1.13 13.98 -20.93
C ALA A 236 1.05 12.57 -21.55
N VAL A 237 0.58 11.56 -20.81
CA VAL A 237 0.44 10.20 -21.35
C VAL A 237 -0.66 10.15 -22.40
N ARG A 238 -1.77 10.90 -22.24
CA ARG A 238 -2.84 10.99 -23.26
C ARG A 238 -2.34 11.51 -24.59
N ALA A 239 -1.49 12.53 -24.57
CA ALA A 239 -0.91 13.09 -25.78
C ALA A 239 -0.09 12.05 -26.57
N SER A 240 0.61 11.15 -25.88
CA SER A 240 1.40 10.08 -26.51
C SER A 240 0.57 8.97 -27.16
N HIS A 241 -0.73 8.86 -26.84
CA HIS A 241 -1.67 7.88 -27.42
C HIS A 241 -2.55 8.46 -28.54
N LYS A 242 -2.42 9.76 -28.84
CA LYS A 242 -3.14 10.43 -29.94
C LYS A 242 -2.32 10.54 -31.23
N LEU A 243 -1.12 9.97 -31.23
CA LEU A 243 -0.26 9.74 -32.39
C LEU A 243 -0.42 8.29 -32.84
#